data_AF-A0A0F8XS46-F1
#
_entry.id   AF-A0A0F8XS46-F1
#
_cell.length_a   1.000
_cell.length_b   1.000
_cell.length_c   1.000
_cell.angle_alpha   90.00
_cell.angle_beta   90.00
_cell.angle_gamma   90.00
#
_symmetry.space_group_name_H-M   'P 1'
#
loop_
_entity.id
_entity.type
_entity.pdbx_description
1 polymer ?
#
loop_
_entity_poly.entity_id
_entity_poly.type
_entity_poly.pdbx_seq_one_letter_code
_entity_poly.pdbx_strand_id
1 'polypeptide(L)'
;VEVVKCPCDALESKHCKPHGILNVVLAISGRIGGAHQFRTTSWNSIENILSSLALLKSLTGGPLAGIPLKLVVGPKKVQPKGQPKARVVQVVSIEFRRNTELPGSTLVQLQEHSRIQTQARLTTGGDIKRLEAAAEEINGDTTEDTEDWEQEFTDPETQKTDEAPPFDEEPQPEIGDEFLDGGDGEPAAEIKPAGTQASLY
;
A
#
# COMPACT_ATOMS: atom_id res chain seq x y z
N VAL A 1 0.36 -8.72 -23.09
CA VAL A 1 -0.44 -7.89 -22.17
C VAL A 1 -1.74 -7.60 -22.89
N GLU A 2 -2.83 -8.23 -22.47
CA GLU A 2 -4.15 -7.92 -23.00
C GLU A 2 -4.50 -6.48 -22.61
N VAL A 3 -4.85 -5.67 -23.61
CA VAL A 3 -5.21 -4.27 -23.39
C VAL A 3 -6.70 -4.25 -23.02
N VAL A 4 -6.99 -4.29 -21.72
CA VAL A 4 -8.35 -4.18 -21.22
C VAL A 4 -8.86 -2.76 -21.46
N LYS A 5 -9.90 -2.62 -22.28
CA LYS A 5 -10.53 -1.34 -22.60
C LYS A 5 -11.42 -0.91 -21.43
N CYS A 6 -11.15 0.26 -20.85
CA CYS A 6 -11.93 0.77 -19.71
C CYS A 6 -13.31 1.29 -20.18
N PRO A 7 -14.43 0.87 -19.57
CA PRO A 7 -15.78 1.24 -20.01
C PRO A 7 -16.36 2.51 -19.35
N CYS A 8 -15.55 3.42 -18.78
CA CYS A 8 -16.09 4.55 -18.02
C CYS A 8 -16.31 5.83 -18.86
N ASP A 9 -17.41 6.55 -18.60
CA ASP A 9 -17.75 7.84 -19.24
C ASP A 9 -16.68 8.93 -19.01
N ALA A 10 -15.93 8.81 -17.91
CA ALA A 10 -14.78 9.66 -17.61
C ALA A 10 -13.66 9.54 -18.66
N LEU A 11 -13.54 8.39 -19.33
CA LEU A 11 -12.58 8.19 -20.43
C LEU A 11 -13.01 8.95 -21.68
N GLU A 12 -14.30 8.89 -22.04
CA GLU A 12 -14.85 9.60 -23.20
C GLU A 12 -14.75 11.11 -23.05
N SER A 13 -15.00 11.60 -21.83
CA SER A 13 -14.87 13.01 -21.47
C SER A 13 -13.41 13.47 -21.24
N LYS A 14 -12.40 12.60 -21.39
CA LYS A 14 -10.96 12.90 -21.15
C LYS A 14 -10.62 13.39 -19.73
N HIS A 15 -11.48 13.12 -18.75
CA HIS A 15 -11.25 13.47 -17.34
C HIS A 15 -10.77 12.29 -16.49
N CYS A 16 -10.58 11.11 -17.11
CA CYS A 16 -10.07 9.92 -16.43
C CYS A 16 -8.64 10.16 -15.91
N LYS A 17 -8.44 10.02 -14.60
CA LYS A 17 -7.14 10.13 -13.93
C LYS A 17 -6.58 8.72 -13.65
N PRO A 18 -5.27 8.47 -13.82
CA PRO A 18 -4.71 7.17 -13.48
C PRO A 18 -4.83 6.91 -11.98
N HIS A 19 -4.96 5.64 -11.61
CA HIS A 19 -4.92 5.19 -10.22
C HIS A 19 -3.84 4.13 -10.06
N GLY A 20 -2.82 4.43 -9.27
CA GLY A 20 -1.70 3.54 -8.96
C GLY A 20 -1.83 2.97 -7.56
N ILE A 21 -1.59 1.67 -7.44
CA ILE A 21 -1.60 0.93 -6.19
C ILE A 21 -0.25 0.23 -6.04
N LEU A 22 0.46 0.53 -4.94
CA LEU A 22 1.71 -0.12 -4.58
C LEU A 22 1.52 -0.82 -3.23
N ASN A 23 1.65 -2.15 -3.23
CA ASN A 23 1.62 -2.94 -2.01
C ASN A 23 3.05 -3.08 -1.45
N VAL A 24 3.22 -2.82 -0.16
CA VAL A 24 4.52 -2.86 0.53
C VAL A 24 4.39 -3.49 1.90
N VAL A 25 5.49 -4.09 2.38
CA VAL A 25 5.63 -4.51 3.77
C VAL A 25 6.57 -3.54 4.45
N LEU A 26 6.14 -2.93 5.56
CA LEU A 26 6.93 -1.93 6.28
C LEU A 26 7.91 -2.63 7.25
N ALA A 27 9.21 -2.53 6.96
CA ALA A 27 10.27 -3.10 7.79
C ALA A 27 10.31 -2.51 9.22
N ILE A 28 9.81 -1.30 9.42
CA ILE A 28 9.88 -0.55 10.69
C ILE A 28 8.90 -1.13 11.74
N SER A 29 7.85 -1.81 11.31
CA SER A 29 6.79 -2.26 12.23
C SER A 29 7.22 -3.42 13.14
N GLY A 30 8.35 -4.09 12.85
CA GLY A 30 8.80 -5.28 13.59
C GLY A 30 7.79 -6.45 13.59
N ARG A 31 6.70 -6.32 12.83
CA ARG A 31 5.59 -7.27 12.77
C ARG A 31 5.56 -7.90 11.38
N ILE A 32 5.58 -9.23 11.35
CA ILE A 32 5.41 -10.02 10.14
C ILE A 32 3.90 -10.26 9.98
N GLY A 33 3.32 -9.86 8.85
CA GLY A 33 1.89 -10.04 8.55
C GLY A 33 1.15 -8.76 8.10
N GLY A 34 1.74 -7.58 8.29
CA GLY A 34 1.16 -6.32 7.80
C GLY A 34 1.51 -6.03 6.35
N ALA A 35 0.52 -6.08 5.45
CA ALA A 35 0.63 -5.52 4.11
C ALA A 35 0.01 -4.12 4.08
N HIS A 36 0.78 -3.13 3.62
CA HIS A 36 0.34 -1.75 3.49
C HIS A 36 0.18 -1.39 2.01
N GLN A 37 -0.76 -0.49 1.74
CA GLN A 37 -1.06 -0.07 0.38
C GLN A 37 -0.85 1.43 0.22
N PHE A 38 0.06 1.81 -0.68
CA PHE A 38 0.23 3.18 -1.11
C PHE A 38 -0.61 3.42 -2.37
N ARG A 39 -1.60 4.32 -2.26
CA ARG A 39 -2.47 4.72 -3.37
C ARG A 39 -2.09 6.12 -3.85
N THR A 40 -2.01 6.31 -5.17
CA THR A 40 -1.78 7.63 -5.76
C THR A 40 -2.55 7.78 -7.06
N THR A 41 -2.99 9.01 -7.34
CA THR A 41 -3.58 9.36 -8.64
C THR A 41 -2.65 10.21 -9.51
N SER A 42 -1.44 10.50 -9.04
CA SER A 42 -0.48 11.36 -9.74
C SER A 42 0.25 10.59 -10.83
N TRP A 43 0.08 10.98 -12.09
CA TRP A 43 0.80 10.41 -13.24
C TRP A 43 2.32 10.37 -12.99
N ASN A 44 2.88 11.49 -12.53
CA ASN A 44 4.31 11.61 -12.24
C ASN A 44 4.77 10.64 -11.15
N SER A 45 3.96 10.40 -10.12
CA SER A 45 4.34 9.47 -9.05
C SER A 45 4.28 8.03 -9.52
N ILE A 46 3.24 7.68 -10.28
CA ILE A 46 3.08 6.35 -10.87
C ILE A 46 4.26 6.04 -11.79
N GLU A 47 4.59 6.95 -12.71
CA GLU A 47 5.69 6.79 -13.66
C GLU A 47 7.04 6.72 -12.96
N ASN A 48 7.30 7.58 -11.99
CA ASN A 48 8.54 7.54 -11.21
C ASN A 48 8.69 6.23 -10.43
N ILE A 49 7.63 5.77 -9.74
CA ILE A 49 7.64 4.51 -8.99
C ILE A 49 7.91 3.33 -9.93
N LEU A 50 7.19 3.23 -11.05
CA LEU A 50 7.37 2.14 -12.01
C LEU A 50 8.76 2.14 -12.62
N SER A 51 9.29 3.31 -13.00
CA SER A 51 10.63 3.45 -13.57
C SER A 51 11.72 3.06 -12.57
N SER A 52 11.60 3.51 -11.31
CA SER A 52 12.50 3.12 -10.24
C SER A 52 12.50 1.61 -10.01
N LEU A 53 11.32 0.98 -9.96
CA LEU A 53 11.20 -0.47 -9.79
C LEU A 53 11.78 -1.24 -10.98
N ALA A 54 11.53 -0.79 -12.21
CA ALA A 54 12.09 -1.40 -13.41
C ALA A 54 13.63 -1.34 -13.41
N LEU A 55 14.20 -0.19 -13.05
CA LEU A 55 15.65 -0.02 -12.91
C LEU A 55 16.24 -0.91 -11.82
N LEU A 56 15.63 -0.93 -10.63
CA LEU A 56 16.10 -1.79 -9.53
C LEU A 56 16.02 -3.27 -9.94
N LYS A 57 14.98 -3.67 -10.66
CA LYS A 57 14.83 -5.03 -11.18
C LYS A 57 15.91 -5.38 -12.20
N SER A 58 16.25 -4.45 -13.11
CA SER A 58 17.33 -4.70 -14.09
C SER A 58 18.70 -4.81 -13.43
N LEU A 59 18.95 -4.06 -12.34
CA LEU A 59 20.20 -4.12 -11.60
C LEU A 59 20.34 -5.39 -10.74
N THR A 60 19.23 -5.90 -10.22
CA THR A 60 19.21 -7.06 -9.31
C THR A 60 19.05 -8.40 -10.04
N GLY A 61 18.53 -8.39 -11.27
CA GLY A 61 18.35 -9.60 -12.09
C GLY A 61 17.30 -10.57 -11.56
N GLY A 62 16.48 -10.18 -10.57
CA GLY A 62 15.62 -11.07 -9.82
C GLY A 62 14.40 -10.39 -9.18
N PRO A 63 13.68 -11.09 -8.29
CA PRO A 63 12.54 -10.53 -7.57
C PRO A 63 13.00 -9.46 -6.57
N LEU A 64 12.31 -8.32 -6.54
CA LEU A 64 12.60 -7.22 -5.61
C LEU A 64 12.05 -7.43 -4.19
N ALA A 65 11.29 -8.50 -3.98
CA ALA A 65 10.62 -8.76 -2.72
C ALA A 65 11.65 -9.15 -1.64
N GLY A 66 11.63 -8.42 -0.52
CA GLY A 66 12.56 -8.59 0.60
C GLY A 66 13.77 -7.66 0.56
N ILE A 67 13.92 -6.84 -0.49
CA ILE A 67 14.95 -5.80 -0.54
C ILE A 67 14.44 -4.56 0.22
N PRO A 68 15.22 -4.00 1.17
CA PRO A 68 14.80 -2.83 1.93
C PRO A 68 14.86 -1.55 1.06
N LEU A 69 13.75 -1.25 0.38
CA LEU A 69 13.58 -0.03 -0.41
C LEU A 69 12.97 1.09 0.43
N LYS A 70 13.28 2.33 0.09
CA LYS A 70 12.71 3.53 0.73
C LYS A 70 11.81 4.28 -0.24
N LEU A 71 10.66 4.70 0.27
CA LEU A 71 9.78 5.64 -0.40
C LEU A 71 10.28 7.06 -0.12
N VAL A 72 10.52 7.83 -1.18
CA VAL A 72 11.06 9.19 -1.09
C VAL A 72 10.09 10.16 -1.73
N VAL A 73 9.85 11.29 -1.06
CA VAL A 73 9.05 12.39 -1.61
C VAL A 73 9.99 13.51 -2.01
N GLY A 74 9.93 13.92 -3.28
CA GLY A 74 10.78 14.96 -3.84
C GLY A 74 10.02 15.98 -4.68
N PRO A 75 10.44 17.26 -4.69
CA PRO A 75 9.83 18.28 -5.54
C PRO A 75 10.21 18.07 -7.01
N LYS A 76 9.21 18.01 -7.90
CA LYS A 76 9.38 18.00 -9.36
C LYS A 76 8.77 19.27 -9.94
N LYS A 77 9.57 20.03 -10.70
CA LYS A 77 9.06 21.15 -11.49
C LYS A 77 8.32 20.58 -12.70
N VAL A 78 7.05 20.91 -12.83
CA VAL A 78 6.20 20.49 -13.94
C VAL A 78 5.58 21.71 -14.61
N GLN A 79 5.47 21.66 -15.93
CA GLN A 79 4.73 22.65 -16.70
C GLN A 79 3.48 21.97 -17.27
N PRO A 80 2.31 22.17 -16.65
CA PRO A 80 1.07 21.61 -17.18
C PRO A 80 0.80 22.13 -18.58
N LYS A 81 0.30 21.26 -19.46
CA LYS A 81 -0.14 21.66 -20.80
C LYS A 81 -1.22 22.74 -20.67
N GLY A 82 -1.02 23.90 -21.30
CA GLY A 82 -1.96 25.03 -21.25
C GLY A 82 -1.73 26.03 -20.13
N GLN A 83 -0.71 25.85 -19.26
CA GLN A 83 -0.32 26.87 -18.28
C GLN A 83 1.09 27.43 -18.58
N PRO A 84 1.27 28.76 -18.61
CA PRO A 84 2.56 29.37 -18.92
C PRO A 84 3.57 29.27 -17.78
N LYS A 85 3.12 29.09 -16.53
CA LYS A 85 3.99 29.04 -15.34
C LYS A 85 4.26 27.61 -14.89
N ALA A 86 5.54 27.31 -14.65
CA ALA A 86 5.94 26.07 -14.00
C ALA A 86 5.46 26.04 -12.54
N ARG A 87 5.01 24.87 -12.08
CA ARG A 87 4.63 24.61 -10.69
C ARG A 87 5.54 23.54 -10.11
N VAL A 88 5.80 23.61 -8.81
CA VAL A 88 6.49 22.55 -8.08
C VAL A 88 5.43 21.62 -7.51
N VAL A 89 5.49 20.34 -7.88
CA VAL A 89 4.62 19.30 -7.33
C VAL A 89 5.46 18.30 -6.54
N GLN A 90 4.91 17.77 -5.45
CA GLN A 90 5.57 16.70 -4.71
C GLN A 90 5.30 15.38 -5.41
N VAL A 91 6.37 14.65 -5.73
CA VAL A 91 6.31 13.37 -6.45
C VAL A 91 6.99 12.32 -5.61
N VAL A 92 6.42 11.11 -5.65
CA VAL A 92 6.93 9.97 -4.92
C VAL A 92 7.82 9.12 -5.83
N SER A 93 8.98 8.69 -5.32
CA SER A 93 9.90 7.74 -5.94
C SER A 93 10.26 6.62 -4.97
N ILE A 94 10.81 5.53 -5.52
CA ILE A 94 11.39 4.43 -4.74
C ILE A 94 12.90 4.40 -4.98
N GLU A 95 13.67 4.27 -3.91
CA GLU A 95 15.12 4.26 -3.95
C GLU A 95 15.69 3.20 -3.00
N PHE A 96 16.81 2.61 -3.37
CA PHE A 96 17.61 1.80 -2.45
C PHE A 96 18.64 2.68 -1.76
N ARG A 97 18.69 2.66 -0.43
CA ARG A 97 19.72 3.37 0.35
C ARG A 97 20.74 2.40 0.88
N ARG A 98 22.01 2.65 0.59
CA ARG A 98 23.13 1.86 1.13
C ARG A 98 23.19 1.98 2.65
N ASN A 99 23.68 0.95 3.31
CA ASN A 99 24.20 1.08 4.66
C ASN A 99 25.62 1.68 4.56
N THR A 100 25.84 2.82 5.22
CA THR A 100 27.14 3.51 5.26
C THR A 100 28.17 2.81 6.13
N GLU A 101 27.73 1.95 7.05
CA GLU A 101 28.60 1.15 7.93
C GLU A 101 29.23 -0.04 7.18
N LEU A 102 28.55 -0.53 6.14
CA LEU A 102 29.03 -1.63 5.34
C LEU A 102 29.94 -1.11 4.21
N PRO A 103 31.09 -1.76 3.97
CA PRO A 103 31.96 -1.42 2.85
C PRO A 103 31.29 -1.71 1.50
N GLY A 104 31.83 -1.10 0.45
CA GLY A 104 31.37 -1.31 -0.93
C GLY A 104 30.44 -0.22 -1.47
N SER A 105 30.19 -0.32 -2.77
CA SER A 105 29.31 0.60 -3.49
C SER A 105 27.84 0.25 -3.25
N THR A 106 26.95 1.22 -3.48
CA THR A 106 25.49 1.02 -3.38
C THR A 106 25.01 -0.14 -4.25
N LEU A 107 25.59 -0.29 -5.44
CA LEU A 107 25.22 -1.36 -6.38
C LEU A 107 25.61 -2.75 -5.85
N VAL A 108 26.81 -2.88 -5.29
CA VAL A 108 27.27 -4.15 -4.70
C VAL A 108 26.39 -4.55 -3.53
N GLN A 109 26.04 -3.62 -2.64
CA GLN A 109 25.13 -3.92 -1.52
C GLN A 109 23.73 -4.33 -2.01
N LEU A 110 23.20 -3.65 -3.03
CA LEU A 110 21.91 -4.00 -3.63
C LEU A 110 21.92 -5.43 -4.20
N GLN A 111 22.97 -5.79 -4.93
CA GLN A 111 23.13 -7.14 -5.49
C GLN A 111 23.26 -8.20 -4.40
N GLU A 112 23.99 -7.92 -3.33
CA GLU A 112 24.13 -8.85 -2.21
C GLU A 112 22.81 -9.09 -1.49
N HIS A 113 22.00 -8.04 -1.25
CA HIS A 113 20.65 -8.21 -0.72
C HIS A 113 19.77 -9.08 -1.64
N SER A 114 19.82 -8.85 -2.96
CA SER A 114 19.08 -9.67 -3.93
C SER A 114 19.51 -11.15 -3.86
N ARG A 115 20.82 -11.40 -3.79
CA ARG A 115 21.40 -12.74 -3.71
C ARG A 115 20.96 -13.47 -2.45
N ILE A 116 21.07 -12.82 -1.28
CA ILE A 116 20.66 -13.38 0.01
C ILE A 116 19.16 -13.72 -0.01
N GLN A 117 18.32 -12.81 -0.50
CA GLN A 117 16.87 -13.04 -0.57
C GLN A 117 16.50 -14.18 -1.53
N THR A 118 17.18 -14.26 -2.68
CA THR A 118 16.97 -15.36 -3.62
C THR A 118 17.39 -16.69 -3.01
N GLN A 119 18.55 -16.73 -2.35
CA GLN A 119 19.04 -17.93 -1.66
C GLN A 119 18.08 -18.38 -0.55
N ALA A 120 17.62 -17.45 0.29
CA ALA A 120 16.68 -17.74 1.37
C ALA A 120 15.34 -18.29 0.86
N ARG A 121 14.86 -17.81 -0.30
CA ARG A 121 13.64 -18.35 -0.93
C ARG A 121 13.83 -19.78 -1.41
N LEU A 122 14.99 -20.10 -2.00
CA LEU A 122 15.28 -21.43 -2.50
C LEU A 122 15.40 -22.46 -1.36
N THR A 123 16.03 -22.08 -0.26
CA THR A 123 16.16 -22.96 0.91
C THR A 123 14.81 -23.13 1.60
N THR A 124 14.19 -22.03 2.03
CA THR A 124 12.93 -22.08 2.81
C THR A 124 11.77 -22.63 1.99
N GLY A 125 11.64 -22.25 0.72
CA GLY A 125 10.59 -22.76 -0.15
C GLY A 125 10.77 -24.25 -0.50
N GLY A 126 12.01 -24.74 -0.52
CA GLY A 126 12.29 -26.17 -0.63
C GLY A 126 11.87 -26.93 0.63
N ASP A 127 12.12 -26.35 1.80
CA ASP A 127 11.74 -26.95 3.08
C ASP A 127 10.22 -26.99 3.28
N ILE A 128 9.50 -25.92 2.91
CA ILE A 128 8.03 -25.89 2.95
C ILE A 128 7.44 -27.00 2.09
N LYS A 129 7.89 -27.15 0.83
CA LYS A 129 7.37 -28.19 -0.07
C LYS A 129 7.64 -29.61 0.44
N ARG A 130 8.79 -29.82 1.11
CA ARG A 130 9.10 -31.11 1.73
C ARG A 130 8.21 -31.39 2.93
N LEU A 131 7.95 -30.37 3.75
CA LEU A 131 7.05 -30.48 4.90
C LEU A 131 5.61 -30.72 4.45
N GLU A 132 5.14 -30.04 3.41
CA GLU A 132 3.83 -30.27 2.79
C GLU A 132 3.70 -31.71 2.28
N ALA A 133 4.70 -32.20 1.53
CA ALA A 133 4.69 -33.58 1.02
C ALA A 133 4.72 -34.63 2.16
N ALA A 134 5.50 -34.38 3.22
CA ALA A 134 5.53 -35.26 4.39
C ALA A 134 4.21 -35.21 5.18
N ALA A 135 3.58 -34.03 5.28
CA ALA A 135 2.27 -33.90 5.92
C ALA A 135 1.17 -34.60 5.13
N GLU A 136 1.23 -34.59 3.80
CA GLU A 136 0.30 -35.34 2.93
C GLU A 136 0.48 -36.86 3.06
N GLU A 137 1.71 -37.35 3.24
CA GLU A 137 1.99 -38.76 3.54
C GLU A 137 1.48 -39.18 4.94
N ILE A 138 1.55 -38.29 5.93
CA ILE A 138 1.06 -38.53 7.29
C ILE A 138 -0.48 -38.45 7.36
N ASN A 139 -1.10 -37.49 6.67
CA ASN A 139 -2.56 -37.30 6.66
C ASN A 139 -3.30 -38.23 5.66
N GLY A 140 -2.58 -39.12 4.98
CA GLY A 140 -3.15 -40.04 3.98
C GLY A 140 -4.07 -41.14 4.54
N ASP A 141 -4.42 -41.13 5.84
CA ASP A 141 -5.21 -42.19 6.47
C ASP A 141 -6.06 -41.73 7.68
N THR A 142 -6.74 -40.59 7.60
CA THR A 142 -7.71 -40.18 8.65
C THR A 142 -9.06 -39.79 8.06
N THR A 143 -9.78 -40.79 7.51
CA THR A 143 -11.24 -40.70 7.34
C THR A 143 -12.00 -40.84 8.66
N GLU A 144 -11.32 -41.19 9.76
CA GLU A 144 -11.95 -41.40 11.07
C GLU A 144 -12.08 -40.11 11.90
N ASP A 145 -11.31 -39.04 11.61
CA ASP A 145 -11.31 -37.80 12.42
C ASP A 145 -12.39 -36.77 11.99
N THR A 146 -13.07 -36.96 10.85
CA THR A 146 -14.08 -36.00 10.38
C THR A 146 -15.40 -36.10 11.15
N GLU A 147 -15.77 -37.29 11.65
CA GLU A 147 -17.03 -37.52 12.35
C GLU A 147 -17.02 -37.01 13.80
N ASP A 148 -15.85 -36.99 14.45
CA ASP A 148 -15.65 -36.41 15.79
C ASP A 148 -15.52 -34.87 15.74
N TRP A 149 -14.96 -34.32 14.65
CA TRP A 149 -14.82 -32.87 14.47
C TRP A 149 -16.17 -32.13 14.35
N GLU A 150 -17.15 -32.73 13.67
CA GLU A 150 -18.49 -32.16 13.49
C GLU A 150 -19.29 -32.08 14.80
N GLN A 151 -19.00 -32.98 15.75
CA GLN A 151 -19.66 -33.03 17.05
C GLN A 151 -19.09 -31.99 18.04
N GLU A 152 -17.85 -31.55 17.86
CA GLU A 152 -17.21 -30.56 18.75
C GLU A 152 -17.51 -29.10 18.36
N PHE A 153 -17.82 -28.84 17.07
CA PHE A 153 -18.14 -27.50 16.56
C PHE A 153 -19.64 -27.23 16.38
N THR A 154 -20.51 -28.21 16.64
CA THR A 154 -21.96 -28.02 16.65
C THR A 154 -22.47 -28.02 18.08
N ASP A 155 -22.27 -26.93 18.81
CA ASP A 155 -23.00 -26.70 20.05
C ASP A 155 -24.50 -26.55 19.73
N PRO A 156 -25.39 -27.36 20.32
CA PRO A 156 -26.83 -27.28 20.06
C PRO A 156 -27.51 -26.02 20.63
N GLU A 157 -26.78 -25.15 21.35
CA GLU A 157 -27.34 -23.89 21.88
C GLU A 157 -27.27 -22.70 20.92
N THR A 158 -26.51 -22.75 19.83
CA THR A 158 -26.39 -21.61 18.88
C THR A 158 -27.37 -21.66 17.70
N GLN A 159 -28.25 -22.67 17.64
CA GLN A 159 -29.31 -22.77 16.62
C GLN A 159 -30.72 -22.76 17.24
N LYS A 160 -31.01 -21.79 18.11
CA LYS A 160 -32.39 -21.34 18.37
C LYS A 160 -32.43 -19.84 18.65
N THR A 161 -32.34 -19.06 17.58
CA THR A 161 -33.16 -17.85 17.34
C THR A 161 -32.85 -17.32 15.94
N ASP A 162 -33.37 -18.01 14.92
CA ASP A 162 -33.75 -17.34 13.68
C ASP A 162 -35.09 -16.63 13.93
N GLU A 163 -35.03 -15.49 14.63
CA GLU A 163 -36.01 -14.40 14.55
C GLU A 163 -35.29 -13.19 15.13
N ALA A 164 -34.78 -12.31 14.26
CA ALA A 164 -34.24 -11.03 14.70
C ALA A 164 -35.37 -10.27 15.41
N PRO A 165 -35.19 -9.82 16.66
CA PRO A 165 -36.21 -9.00 17.32
C PRO A 165 -36.42 -7.71 16.51
N PRO A 166 -37.66 -7.18 16.45
CA PRO A 166 -37.89 -5.88 15.81
C PRO A 166 -37.07 -4.83 16.57
N PHE A 167 -36.30 -4.05 15.83
CA PHE A 167 -35.61 -2.89 16.37
C PHE A 167 -36.68 -1.88 16.81
N ASP A 168 -36.89 -1.76 18.12
CA ASP A 168 -37.62 -0.63 18.69
C ASP A 168 -36.80 0.64 18.42
N GLU A 169 -37.36 1.53 17.60
CA GLU A 169 -36.78 2.79 17.17
C GLU A 169 -36.78 3.77 18.36
N GLU A 170 -35.67 3.85 19.10
CA GLU A 170 -35.44 4.95 20.04
C GLU A 170 -35.32 6.28 19.26
N PRO A 171 -35.93 7.37 19.76
CA PRO A 171 -36.14 8.58 18.99
C PRO A 171 -34.83 9.32 18.71
N GLN A 172 -34.62 9.66 17.44
CA GLN A 172 -33.53 10.54 17.02
C GLN A 172 -33.68 11.91 17.70
N PRO A 173 -32.61 12.50 18.25
CA PRO A 173 -32.68 13.88 18.76
C PRO A 173 -32.93 14.83 17.58
N GLU A 174 -34.04 15.56 17.65
CA GLU A 174 -34.42 16.58 16.68
C GLU A 174 -33.35 17.68 16.63
N ILE A 175 -32.66 17.78 15.49
CA ILE A 175 -31.82 18.93 15.17
C ILE A 175 -32.78 20.03 14.78
N GLY A 176 -32.99 20.98 15.69
CA GLY A 176 -33.86 22.13 15.48
C GLY A 176 -33.43 22.96 14.28
N ASP A 177 -34.40 23.23 13.41
CA ASP A 177 -34.29 24.08 12.23
C ASP A 177 -34.21 25.57 12.61
N GLU A 178 -33.04 26.04 13.04
CA GLU A 178 -32.76 27.49 13.10
C GLU A 178 -31.96 27.94 11.88
N PHE A 179 -32.75 28.20 10.83
CA PHE A 179 -32.63 29.31 9.87
C PHE A 179 -31.34 30.13 9.91
N LEU A 180 -30.58 30.04 8.81
CA LEU A 180 -29.62 31.04 8.37
C LEU A 180 -30.40 32.20 7.73
N ASP A 181 -30.48 33.35 8.42
CA ASP A 181 -30.77 34.62 7.77
C ASP A 181 -29.46 35.38 7.52
N GLY A 182 -29.35 35.92 6.31
CA GLY A 182 -28.12 36.47 5.73
C GLY A 182 -27.64 37.78 6.35
N GLY A 183 -26.40 38.16 6.00
CA GLY A 183 -25.89 39.50 6.29
C GLY A 183 -24.36 39.60 6.25
N ASP A 184 -23.84 39.91 5.05
CA ASP A 184 -22.86 40.96 4.74
C ASP A 184 -21.62 41.19 5.63
N GLY A 185 -20.42 41.20 5.02
CA GLY A 185 -19.27 42.01 5.51
C GLY A 185 -17.88 41.39 5.43
N GLU A 186 -17.04 41.95 4.55
CA GLU A 186 -15.59 41.74 4.32
C GLU A 186 -14.67 41.91 5.57
N PRO A 187 -13.32 41.76 5.46
CA PRO A 187 -12.51 40.70 4.85
C PRO A 187 -11.53 40.06 5.86
N ALA A 188 -10.98 38.90 5.49
CA ALA A 188 -10.00 38.16 6.28
C ALA A 188 -8.70 38.94 6.51
N ALA A 189 -8.34 39.10 7.78
CA ALA A 189 -7.08 39.68 8.21
C ALA A 189 -5.87 38.80 7.82
N GLU A 190 -4.90 39.49 7.24
CA GLU A 190 -3.55 39.13 6.84
C GLU A 190 -2.77 38.40 7.95
N ILE A 191 -2.33 37.15 7.70
CA ILE A 191 -1.31 36.48 8.54
C ILE A 191 0.01 36.48 7.78
N LYS A 192 0.93 37.34 8.23
CA LYS A 192 2.31 37.47 7.71
C LYS A 192 3.18 36.29 8.16
N PRO A 193 4.05 35.74 7.30
CA PRO A 193 5.10 34.82 7.73
C PRO A 193 6.33 35.60 8.22
N ALA A 194 6.77 35.35 9.45
CA ALA A 194 8.08 35.82 9.94
C ALA A 194 9.17 34.82 9.53
N GLY A 195 10.18 35.35 8.81
CA GLY A 195 11.37 34.65 8.29
C GLY A 195 12.27 34.05 9.38
N THR A 196 13.00 32.97 9.06
CA THR A 196 14.35 32.95 8.46
C THR A 196 15.44 33.37 9.45
N GLN A 197 16.32 32.43 9.82
CA GLN A 197 17.75 32.49 9.49
C GLN A 197 18.49 31.19 9.81
N ALA A 198 19.48 30.92 8.96
CA ALA A 198 20.41 29.80 8.96
C ALA A 198 21.53 29.98 9.99
N SER A 199 22.17 28.89 10.42
CA SER A 199 23.64 28.80 10.42
C SER A 199 24.10 27.35 10.57
N LEU A 200 25.13 27.04 9.78
CA LEU A 200 26.02 25.90 9.84
C LEU A 200 26.69 25.79 11.22
N TYR A 201 26.85 24.56 11.71
CA TYR A 201 28.12 23.91 12.07
C TYR A 201 27.92 22.39 12.03
#